data_AF-A0A9Q1G9G1-F1
#
_entry.id   AF-A0A9Q1G9G1-F1
#
_cell.length_a   1.000
_cell.length_b   1.000
_cell.length_c   1.000
_cell.angle_alpha   90.00
_cell.angle_beta   90.00
_cell.angle_gamma   90.00
#
_symmetry.space_group_name_H-M   'P 1'
#
loop_
_entity.id
_entity.type
_entity.pdbx_description
1 polymer ?
#
loop_
_entity_poly.entity_id
_entity_poly.type
_entity_poly.pdbx_seq_one_letter_code
_entity_poly.pdbx_strand_id
1 'polypeptide(L)'
;MKAQLAVTESQLEDWVNDVKEWAEAATTTPNDADADALASRIEVLVASIKRRSQRLYKDTDGNKGRDRIRCKIREEKRILTSVVEKYNRMVPSTETLCLETILSGETAWPWQLPYSDSVDLRTKRRAFDIVMAIRRLEIFFAEMDHHWKSVSTRADTLKELSCLFSNALWGLSEEGLKGLQSIILRKQQNIRGMMMHMRGCYLRVLSGAENINFSNASADEYDSD
;
A
#
# COMPACT_ATOMS: atom_id res chain seq x y z
N MET A 1 -14.61 -13.92 3.36
CA MET A 1 -14.38 -13.86 4.82
C MET A 1 -15.67 -14.01 5.62
N LYS A 2 -16.69 -13.15 5.44
CA LYS A 2 -18.00 -13.28 6.13
C LYS A 2 -18.61 -14.69 6.00
N ALA A 3 -18.65 -15.26 4.79
CA ALA A 3 -19.12 -16.63 4.54
C ALA A 3 -18.14 -17.75 4.94
N GLN A 4 -16.85 -17.45 5.09
CA GLN A 4 -15.83 -18.44 5.48
C GLN A 4 -15.66 -18.54 7.00
N LEU A 5 -16.00 -17.47 7.73
CA LEU A 5 -15.91 -17.41 9.19
C LEU A 5 -17.30 -17.45 9.86
N ALA A 6 -18.40 -17.36 9.08
CA ALA A 6 -19.78 -17.27 9.58
C ALA A 6 -19.98 -16.12 10.61
N VAL A 7 -19.44 -14.94 10.30
CA VAL A 7 -19.40 -13.76 11.19
C VAL A 7 -20.30 -12.65 10.64
N THR A 8 -21.05 -11.99 11.51
CA THR A 8 -21.88 -10.82 11.17
C THR A 8 -21.05 -9.55 10.97
N GLU A 9 -21.64 -8.52 10.37
CA GLU A 9 -20.96 -7.23 10.19
C GLU A 9 -20.64 -6.54 11.53
N SER A 10 -21.53 -6.62 12.51
CA SER A 10 -21.30 -6.07 13.85
C SER A 10 -20.11 -6.74 14.54
N GLN A 11 -20.02 -8.07 14.49
CA GLN A 11 -18.92 -8.84 15.07
C GLN A 11 -17.57 -8.50 14.42
N LEU A 12 -17.57 -8.21 13.12
CA LEU A 12 -16.36 -7.81 12.41
C LEU A 12 -15.89 -6.42 12.86
N GLU A 13 -16.83 -5.51 13.09
CA GLU A 13 -16.56 -4.17 13.57
C GLU A 13 -16.03 -4.18 15.03
N ASP A 14 -16.60 -5.04 15.86
CA ASP A 14 -16.12 -5.30 17.23
C ASP A 14 -14.68 -5.82 17.20
N TRP A 15 -14.37 -6.81 16.35
CA TRP A 15 -12.99 -7.31 16.22
C TRP A 15 -12.01 -6.24 15.71
N VAL A 16 -12.46 -5.32 14.86
CA VAL A 16 -11.65 -4.18 14.41
C VAL A 16 -11.36 -3.23 15.57
N ASN A 17 -12.32 -2.99 16.45
CA ASN A 17 -12.14 -2.14 17.62
C ASN A 17 -11.25 -2.81 18.68
N ASP A 18 -11.45 -4.10 18.95
CA ASP A 18 -10.59 -4.89 19.84
C ASP A 18 -9.12 -4.80 19.46
N VAL A 19 -8.80 -4.90 18.15
CA VAL A 19 -7.42 -4.81 17.66
C VAL A 19 -6.85 -3.39 17.83
N LYS A 20 -7.67 -2.35 17.70
CA LYS A 20 -7.25 -0.96 17.92
C LYS A 20 -6.99 -0.71 19.40
N GLU A 21 -7.92 -1.09 20.27
CA GLU A 21 -7.79 -0.94 21.72
C GLU A 21 -6.58 -1.73 22.25
N TRP A 22 -6.36 -2.95 21.76
CA TRP A 22 -5.16 -3.73 22.08
C TRP A 22 -3.88 -3.00 21.69
N ALA A 23 -3.84 -2.36 20.51
CA ALA A 23 -2.67 -1.59 20.07
C ALA A 23 -2.40 -0.36 20.95
N GLU A 24 -3.45 0.25 21.52
CA GLU A 24 -3.36 1.41 22.42
C GLU A 24 -3.02 1.02 23.87
N ALA A 25 -3.45 -0.17 24.32
CA ALA A 25 -3.22 -0.66 25.68
C ALA A 25 -1.79 -1.20 25.90
N ALA A 26 -1.11 -1.65 24.84
CA ALA A 26 0.24 -2.24 24.90
C ALA A 26 1.34 -1.27 25.42
N THR A 27 1.04 0.00 25.64
CA THR A 27 2.00 1.03 26.07
C THR A 27 2.07 1.29 27.59
N THR A 28 1.27 0.63 28.44
CA THR A 28 0.97 1.17 29.79
C THR A 28 1.23 0.24 30.98
N THR A 29 1.99 -0.86 30.88
CA THR A 29 2.22 -1.76 32.03
C THR A 29 3.63 -1.61 32.64
N PRO A 30 3.79 -1.12 33.89
CA PRO A 30 5.11 -0.74 34.42
C PRO A 30 6.01 -1.90 34.87
N ASN A 31 5.47 -3.10 35.10
CA ASN A 31 6.23 -4.22 35.68
C ASN A 31 6.83 -5.18 34.64
N ASP A 32 6.41 -5.10 33.37
CA ASP A 32 6.88 -5.93 32.26
C ASP A 32 7.75 -5.18 31.24
N ALA A 33 8.12 -3.92 31.54
CA ALA A 33 8.76 -3.01 30.59
C ALA A 33 10.01 -3.58 29.89
N ASP A 34 10.83 -4.39 30.57
CA ASP A 34 12.00 -5.02 29.96
C ASP A 34 11.63 -6.22 29.05
N ALA A 35 10.63 -7.01 29.44
CA ALA A 35 10.12 -8.11 28.63
C ALA A 35 9.35 -7.58 27.41
N ASP A 36 8.57 -6.52 27.59
CA ASP A 36 7.84 -5.80 26.55
C ASP A 36 8.78 -5.07 25.58
N ALA A 37 9.89 -4.51 26.08
CA ALA A 37 10.94 -3.93 25.23
C ALA A 37 11.62 -5.01 24.38
N LEU A 38 11.86 -6.20 24.94
CA LEU A 38 12.40 -7.34 24.19
C LEU A 38 11.40 -7.87 23.17
N ALA A 39 10.12 -8.01 23.55
CA ALA A 39 9.02 -8.40 22.65
C ALA A 39 8.92 -7.43 21.46
N SER A 40 8.87 -6.13 21.75
CA SER A 40 8.85 -5.07 20.73
C SER A 40 10.08 -5.13 19.81
N ARG A 41 11.27 -5.35 20.39
CA ARG A 41 12.51 -5.47 19.62
C ARG A 41 12.51 -6.70 18.71
N ILE A 42 11.97 -7.82 19.18
CA ILE A 42 11.81 -9.06 18.41
C ILE A 42 10.87 -8.81 17.22
N GLU A 43 9.71 -8.20 17.44
CA GLU A 43 8.75 -7.90 16.36
C GLU A 43 9.37 -7.02 15.27
N VAL A 44 10.08 -5.95 15.67
CA VAL A 44 10.76 -5.03 14.74
C VAL A 44 11.82 -5.76 13.90
N LEU A 45 12.63 -6.62 14.52
CA LEU A 45 13.67 -7.38 13.81
C LEU A 45 13.06 -8.36 12.81
N VAL A 46 11.99 -9.05 13.20
CA VAL A 46 11.29 -10.00 12.32
C VAL A 46 10.65 -9.29 11.13
N ALA A 47 9.98 -8.17 11.36
CA ALA A 47 9.40 -7.35 10.30
C ALA A 47 10.48 -6.83 9.34
N SER A 48 11.62 -6.36 9.88
CA SER A 48 12.76 -5.90 9.08
C SER A 48 13.35 -7.01 8.21
N ILE A 49 13.59 -8.19 8.78
CA ILE A 49 14.12 -9.35 8.07
C ILE A 49 13.17 -9.76 6.94
N LYS A 50 11.86 -9.89 7.22
CA LYS A 50 10.86 -10.24 6.20
C LYS A 50 10.82 -9.22 5.07
N ARG A 51 10.80 -7.92 5.39
CA ARG A 51 10.81 -6.83 4.39
C ARG A 51 12.09 -6.81 3.55
N ARG A 52 13.25 -7.12 4.13
CA ARG A 52 14.51 -7.25 3.38
C ARG A 52 14.53 -8.50 2.50
N SER A 53 14.04 -9.64 3.00
CA SER A 53 13.92 -10.88 2.23
C SER A 53 13.02 -10.71 1.01
N GLN A 54 11.89 -10.01 1.15
CA GLN A 54 11.00 -9.68 0.03
C GLN A 54 11.68 -8.77 -1.02
N ARG A 55 12.60 -7.90 -0.61
CA ARG A 55 13.34 -7.02 -1.54
C ARG A 55 14.50 -7.72 -2.24
N LEU A 56 15.00 -8.83 -1.70
CA LEU A 56 16.22 -9.48 -2.16
C LEU A 56 16.20 -9.88 -3.65
N TYR A 57 15.00 -10.16 -4.19
CA TYR A 57 14.81 -10.60 -5.56
C TYR A 57 13.89 -9.69 -6.38
N LYS A 58 13.69 -8.42 -5.96
CA LYS A 58 13.01 -7.46 -6.84
C LYS A 58 13.93 -7.08 -8.00
N ASP A 59 13.36 -6.97 -9.20
CA ASP A 59 14.06 -6.86 -10.49
C ASP A 59 14.94 -5.62 -10.68
N THR A 60 14.95 -4.71 -9.71
CA THR A 60 15.70 -3.44 -9.76
C THR A 60 17.11 -3.49 -9.18
N ASP A 61 17.49 -4.53 -8.42
CA ASP A 61 18.79 -4.59 -7.74
C ASP A 61 19.83 -5.47 -8.46
N GLY A 62 21.00 -4.89 -8.75
CA GLY A 62 22.18 -5.62 -9.22
C GLY A 62 22.80 -6.52 -8.15
N ASN A 63 23.68 -7.45 -8.53
CA ASN A 63 24.25 -8.47 -7.64
C ASN A 63 24.87 -7.89 -6.34
N LYS A 64 25.56 -6.74 -6.45
CA LYS A 64 26.13 -6.01 -5.31
C LYS A 64 25.07 -5.50 -4.32
N GLY A 65 23.90 -5.09 -4.81
CA GLY A 65 22.76 -4.70 -3.96
C GLY A 65 22.20 -5.90 -3.22
N ARG A 66 22.01 -7.02 -3.92
CA ARG A 66 21.55 -8.29 -3.34
C ARG A 66 22.52 -8.83 -2.27
N ASP A 67 23.83 -8.72 -2.51
CA ASP A 67 24.86 -9.08 -1.51
C ASP A 67 24.72 -8.24 -0.23
N ARG A 68 24.53 -6.92 -0.33
CA ARG A 68 24.32 -6.04 0.82
C ARG A 68 23.06 -6.41 1.60
N ILE A 69 21.98 -6.74 0.90
CA ILE A 69 20.73 -7.20 1.52
C ILE A 69 20.95 -8.52 2.26
N ARG A 70 21.61 -9.51 1.64
CA ARG A 70 21.96 -10.79 2.29
C ARG A 70 22.82 -10.59 3.54
N CYS A 71 23.82 -9.71 3.49
CA CYS A 71 24.65 -9.37 4.65
C CYS A 71 23.81 -8.77 5.79
N LYS A 72 22.91 -7.83 5.49
CA LYS A 72 22.04 -7.23 6.50
C LYS A 72 21.04 -8.24 7.09
N ILE A 73 20.48 -9.13 6.28
CA ILE A 73 19.60 -10.20 6.77
C ILE A 73 20.35 -11.11 7.74
N ARG A 74 21.58 -11.53 7.41
CA ARG A 74 22.41 -12.36 8.30
C ARG A 74 22.69 -11.68 9.63
N GLU A 75 23.03 -10.39 9.60
CA GLU A 75 23.29 -9.63 10.82
C GLU A 75 22.03 -9.47 11.68
N GLU A 76 20.89 -9.12 11.07
CA GLU A 76 19.63 -8.99 11.80
C GLU A 76 19.16 -10.33 12.39
N LYS A 77 19.36 -11.46 11.68
CA LYS A 77 19.10 -12.80 12.23
C LYS A 77 19.97 -13.10 13.45
N ARG A 78 21.26 -12.76 13.42
CA ARG A 78 22.18 -12.94 14.55
C ARG A 78 21.72 -12.15 15.78
N ILE A 79 21.32 -10.90 15.58
CA ILE A 79 20.78 -10.05 16.65
C ILE A 79 19.47 -10.64 17.18
N LEU A 80 18.57 -11.07 16.30
CA LEU A 80 17.29 -11.67 16.67
C LEU A 80 17.48 -12.92 17.53
N THR A 81 18.42 -13.81 17.18
CA THR A 81 18.77 -14.98 18.00
C THR A 81 19.14 -14.58 19.43
N SER A 82 20.03 -13.60 19.58
CA SER A 82 20.47 -13.13 20.91
C SER A 82 19.32 -12.52 21.73
N VAL A 83 18.44 -11.75 21.10
CA VAL A 83 17.29 -11.12 21.77
C VAL A 83 16.24 -12.17 22.16
N VAL A 84 15.95 -13.14 21.30
CA VAL A 84 15.02 -14.25 21.58
C VAL A 84 15.53 -15.11 22.72
N GLU A 85 16.83 -15.45 22.74
CA GLU A 85 17.44 -16.17 23.87
C GLU A 85 17.32 -15.38 25.18
N LYS A 86 17.53 -14.06 25.15
CA LYS A 86 17.35 -13.21 26.33
C LYS A 86 15.90 -13.21 26.80
N TYR A 87 14.95 -13.11 25.89
CA TYR A 87 13.52 -13.18 26.19
C TYR A 87 13.13 -14.53 26.81
N ASN A 88 13.51 -15.65 26.17
CA ASN A 88 13.21 -17.00 26.65
C ASN A 88 13.80 -17.28 28.05
N ARG A 89 14.95 -16.67 28.40
CA ARG A 89 15.51 -16.74 29.76
C ARG A 89 14.72 -15.94 30.78
N MET A 90 14.14 -14.81 30.38
CA MET A 90 13.38 -13.91 31.26
C MET A 90 11.93 -14.36 31.46
N VAL A 91 11.34 -15.04 30.48
CA VAL A 91 9.96 -15.54 30.54
C VAL A 91 9.93 -17.05 30.25
N PRO A 92 10.33 -17.92 31.22
CA PRO A 92 10.41 -19.36 31.01
C PRO A 92 9.05 -20.07 30.97
N SER A 93 8.00 -19.42 31.48
CA SER A 93 6.65 -19.97 31.65
C SER A 93 5.83 -20.01 30.35
N THR A 94 6.36 -19.43 29.28
CA THR A 94 5.68 -19.26 28.00
C THR A 94 6.37 -20.14 26.94
N GLU A 95 5.60 -20.69 25.99
CA GLU A 95 6.10 -21.57 24.93
C GLU A 95 7.39 -20.99 24.30
N THR A 96 8.46 -21.78 24.31
CA THR A 96 9.80 -21.29 23.94
C THR A 96 9.79 -20.79 22.50
N LEU A 97 10.16 -19.52 22.33
CA LEU A 97 10.25 -18.92 21.01
C LEU A 97 11.34 -19.59 20.17
N CYS A 98 10.94 -20.15 19.03
CA CYS A 98 11.84 -20.73 18.04
C CYS A 98 11.97 -19.81 16.82
N LEU A 99 13.22 -19.57 16.38
CA LEU A 99 13.54 -18.67 15.26
C LEU A 99 12.88 -19.10 13.95
N GLU A 100 12.87 -20.40 13.66
CA GLU A 100 12.26 -20.95 12.44
C GLU A 100 10.74 -20.70 12.43
N THR A 101 10.08 -20.92 13.56
CA THR A 101 8.65 -20.67 13.71
C THR A 101 8.33 -19.19 13.51
N ILE A 102 9.06 -18.30 14.18
CA ILE A 102 8.89 -16.82 14.12
C ILE A 102 9.02 -16.27 12.69
N LEU A 103 10.02 -16.74 11.96
CA LEU A 103 10.32 -16.24 10.63
C LEU A 103 9.36 -16.82 9.57
N SER A 104 8.73 -17.96 9.82
CA SER A 104 7.78 -18.63 8.91
C SER A 104 6.47 -17.87 8.70
N GLY A 105 6.14 -16.88 9.54
CA GLY A 105 5.02 -15.95 9.30
C GLY A 105 3.65 -16.41 9.82
N GLU A 106 3.56 -17.59 10.43
CA GLU A 106 2.32 -18.12 11.02
C GLU A 106 2.23 -17.99 12.53
N THR A 107 3.24 -17.41 13.19
CA THR A 107 3.33 -17.35 14.65
C THR A 107 2.44 -16.25 15.22
N ALA A 108 1.44 -16.65 15.99
CA ALA A 108 0.89 -15.78 17.02
C ALA A 108 1.98 -15.58 18.07
N TRP A 109 2.29 -14.32 18.40
CA TRP A 109 3.29 -14.07 19.43
C TRP A 109 2.76 -14.49 20.80
N PRO A 110 3.59 -15.05 21.69
CA PRO A 110 3.08 -15.52 22.97
C PRO A 110 2.51 -14.41 23.86
N TRP A 111 3.03 -13.18 23.73
CA TRP A 111 2.49 -11.97 24.36
C TRP A 111 1.29 -11.35 23.62
N GLN A 112 0.87 -11.94 22.50
CA GLN A 112 -0.31 -11.53 21.73
C GLN A 112 -1.52 -12.44 21.97
N LEU A 113 -1.38 -13.51 22.76
CA LEU A 113 -2.49 -14.40 23.10
C LEU A 113 -3.30 -13.80 24.26
N PRO A 114 -4.59 -13.50 24.09
CA PRO A 114 -5.44 -13.11 25.20
C PRO A 114 -5.64 -14.32 26.12
N TYR A 115 -5.42 -14.16 27.41
CA TYR A 115 -5.62 -15.24 28.40
C TYR A 115 -7.10 -15.64 28.59
N SER A 116 -8.08 -14.98 27.95
CA SER A 116 -9.51 -15.26 28.19
C SER A 116 -10.49 -15.02 27.03
N ASP A 117 -10.05 -14.76 25.80
CA ASP A 117 -10.97 -14.43 24.70
C ASP A 117 -11.35 -15.67 23.88
N SER A 118 -12.62 -15.77 23.48
CA SER A 118 -13.14 -16.93 22.72
C SER A 118 -12.57 -17.04 21.29
N VAL A 119 -11.98 -15.95 20.78
CA VAL A 119 -11.39 -15.86 19.43
C VAL A 119 -9.97 -15.31 19.54
N ASP A 120 -9.00 -16.08 19.04
CA ASP A 120 -7.59 -15.70 19.02
C ASP A 120 -7.35 -14.35 18.31
N LEU A 121 -6.47 -13.51 18.89
CA LEU A 121 -6.10 -12.20 18.35
C LEU A 121 -5.57 -12.30 16.91
N ARG A 122 -4.96 -13.43 16.53
CA ARG A 122 -4.55 -13.70 15.14
C ARG A 122 -5.72 -13.62 14.17
N THR A 123 -6.86 -14.20 14.55
CA THR A 123 -8.08 -14.20 13.72
C THR A 123 -8.66 -12.80 13.63
N LYS A 124 -8.71 -12.08 14.76
CA LYS A 124 -9.14 -10.67 14.80
C LYS A 124 -8.24 -9.77 13.95
N ARG A 125 -6.91 -9.94 14.01
CA ARG A 125 -5.95 -9.17 13.21
C ARG A 125 -6.07 -9.47 11.72
N ARG A 126 -6.23 -10.73 11.33
CA ARG A 126 -6.47 -11.09 9.92
C ARG A 126 -7.76 -10.44 9.40
N ALA A 127 -8.80 -10.43 10.23
CA ALA A 127 -10.06 -9.77 9.91
C ALA A 127 -9.87 -8.26 9.76
N PHE A 128 -9.15 -7.62 10.69
CA PHE A 128 -8.76 -6.22 10.62
C PHE A 128 -8.00 -5.88 9.34
N ASP A 129 -6.97 -6.66 8.97
CA ASP A 129 -6.16 -6.41 7.77
C ASP A 129 -7.01 -6.46 6.50
N ILE A 130 -7.95 -7.41 6.41
CA ILE A 130 -8.87 -7.53 5.29
C ILE A 130 -9.85 -6.34 5.25
N VAL A 131 -10.46 -5.97 6.38
CA VAL A 131 -11.35 -4.80 6.45
C VAL A 131 -10.61 -3.53 6.05
N MET A 132 -9.40 -3.33 6.57
CA MET A 132 -8.59 -2.16 6.25
C MET A 132 -8.11 -2.17 4.79
N ALA A 133 -7.84 -3.33 4.20
CA ALA A 133 -7.57 -3.44 2.77
C ALA A 133 -8.77 -3.01 1.93
N ILE A 134 -9.98 -3.43 2.29
CA ILE A 134 -11.23 -3.03 1.62
C ILE A 134 -11.44 -1.51 1.73
N ARG A 135 -11.30 -0.94 2.93
CA ARG A 135 -11.43 0.52 3.13
C ARG A 135 -10.43 1.33 2.29
N ARG A 136 -9.18 0.86 2.18
CA ARG A 136 -8.17 1.50 1.32
C ARG A 136 -8.55 1.40 -0.16
N LEU A 137 -9.15 0.28 -0.58
CA LEU A 137 -9.67 0.14 -1.94
C LEU A 137 -10.83 1.09 -2.21
N GLU A 138 -11.75 1.29 -1.26
CA GLU A 138 -12.84 2.26 -1.40
C GLU A 138 -12.32 3.69 -1.63
N ILE A 139 -11.32 4.12 -0.85
CA ILE A 139 -10.65 5.41 -1.05
C ILE A 139 -10.00 5.46 -2.44
N PHE A 140 -9.32 4.40 -2.84
CA PHE A 140 -8.69 4.31 -4.16
C PHE A 140 -9.72 4.43 -5.30
N PHE A 141 -10.86 3.75 -5.20
CA PHE A 141 -11.94 3.88 -6.18
C PHE A 141 -12.54 5.28 -6.24
N ALA A 142 -12.75 5.92 -5.09
CA ALA A 142 -13.23 7.30 -5.03
C ALA A 142 -12.25 8.27 -5.71
N GLU A 143 -10.94 8.08 -5.49
CA GLU A 143 -9.90 8.88 -6.13
C GLU A 143 -9.84 8.64 -7.65
N MET A 144 -9.99 7.39 -8.10
CA MET A 144 -10.06 7.06 -9.53
C MET A 144 -11.25 7.73 -10.22
N ASP A 145 -12.43 7.68 -9.59
CA ASP A 145 -13.64 8.33 -10.11
C ASP A 145 -13.48 9.84 -10.16
N HIS A 146 -12.93 10.45 -9.11
CA HIS A 146 -12.64 11.88 -9.07
C HIS A 146 -11.69 12.30 -10.19
N HIS A 147 -10.58 11.58 -10.35
CA HIS A 147 -9.60 11.86 -11.40
C HIS A 147 -10.20 11.68 -12.80
N TRP A 148 -10.98 10.62 -13.03
CA TRP A 148 -11.66 10.40 -14.30
C TRP A 148 -12.65 11.53 -14.64
N LYS A 149 -13.46 11.96 -13.67
CA LYS A 149 -14.39 13.08 -13.84
C LYS A 149 -13.67 14.37 -14.16
N SER A 150 -12.61 14.72 -13.43
CA SER A 150 -11.80 15.92 -13.67
C SER A 150 -11.28 15.98 -15.12
N VAL A 151 -10.76 14.87 -15.63
CA VAL A 151 -10.24 14.79 -16.99
C VAL A 151 -11.36 14.82 -18.04
N SER A 152 -12.49 14.17 -17.77
CA SER A 152 -13.66 14.18 -18.64
C SER A 152 -14.24 15.60 -18.77
N THR A 153 -14.39 16.33 -17.67
CA THR A 153 -14.82 17.75 -17.69
C THR A 153 -13.89 18.61 -18.53
N ARG A 154 -12.57 18.37 -18.45
CA ARG A 154 -11.59 19.08 -19.28
C ARG A 154 -11.71 18.74 -20.76
N ALA A 155 -12.11 17.50 -21.09
CA ALA A 155 -12.38 17.10 -22.46
C ALA A 155 -13.65 17.78 -23.01
N ASP A 156 -14.72 17.83 -22.20
CA ASP A 156 -16.00 18.41 -22.58
C ASP A 156 -15.90 19.92 -22.80
N THR A 157 -15.26 20.64 -21.88
CA THR A 157 -15.00 22.09 -22.02
C THR A 157 -14.21 22.41 -23.30
N LEU A 158 -13.22 21.59 -23.65
CA LEU A 158 -12.46 21.77 -24.88
C LEU A 158 -13.26 21.43 -26.15
N LYS A 159 -14.21 20.51 -26.05
CA LYS A 159 -15.16 20.20 -27.12
C LYS A 159 -16.15 21.35 -27.32
N GLU A 160 -16.67 21.92 -26.25
CA GLU A 160 -17.54 23.10 -26.29
C GLU A 160 -16.82 24.30 -26.92
N LEU A 161 -15.59 24.59 -26.50
CA LEU A 161 -14.76 25.63 -27.11
C LEU A 161 -14.59 25.38 -28.61
N SER A 162 -14.27 24.15 -29.02
CA SER A 162 -14.14 23.79 -30.43
C SER A 162 -15.43 24.04 -31.24
N CYS A 163 -16.60 23.77 -30.66
CA CYS A 163 -17.90 24.06 -31.29
C CYS A 163 -18.14 25.57 -31.43
N LEU A 164 -17.82 26.35 -30.40
CA LEU A 164 -17.94 27.81 -30.44
C LEU A 164 -17.05 28.43 -31.53
N PHE A 165 -15.83 27.94 -31.70
CA PHE A 165 -14.93 28.42 -32.76
C PHE A 165 -15.34 28.01 -34.16
N SER A 166 -16.07 26.90 -34.32
CA SER A 166 -16.59 26.49 -35.63
C SER A 166 -17.74 27.36 -36.12
N ASN A 167 -18.44 28.04 -35.20
CA ASN A 167 -19.70 28.75 -35.48
C ASN A 167 -19.63 30.28 -35.35
N ALA A 168 -18.52 30.84 -34.85
CA ALA A 168 -18.44 32.28 -34.58
C ALA A 168 -17.34 32.97 -35.39
N LEU A 169 -17.71 34.14 -35.94
CA LEU A 169 -16.80 35.09 -36.57
C LEU A 169 -16.10 35.89 -35.47
N TRP A 170 -15.09 35.27 -34.86
CA TRP A 170 -14.18 35.98 -33.96
C TRP A 170 -13.33 36.91 -34.82
N GLY A 171 -13.16 38.17 -34.42
CA GLY A 171 -12.42 39.22 -35.15
C GLY A 171 -10.90 38.97 -35.31
N LEU A 172 -10.51 37.70 -35.46
CA LEU A 172 -9.18 37.20 -35.74
C LEU A 172 -8.98 37.10 -37.26
N SER A 173 -7.73 37.14 -37.71
CA SER A 173 -7.39 36.79 -39.09
C SER A 173 -7.62 35.30 -39.35
N GLU A 174 -7.71 34.91 -40.61
CA GLU A 174 -7.88 33.51 -41.02
C GLU A 174 -6.75 32.62 -40.48
N GLU A 175 -5.50 33.13 -40.47
CA GLU A 175 -4.34 32.45 -39.90
C GLU A 175 -4.45 32.32 -38.38
N GLY A 176 -4.95 33.36 -37.70
CA GLY A 176 -5.20 33.33 -36.26
C GLY A 176 -6.25 32.27 -35.88
N LEU A 177 -7.31 32.15 -36.67
CA LEU A 177 -8.33 31.10 -36.50
C LEU A 177 -7.74 29.69 -36.71
N LYS A 178 -6.96 29.50 -37.78
CA LYS A 178 -6.28 28.22 -38.07
C LYS A 178 -5.29 27.83 -36.97
N GLY A 179 -4.51 28.78 -36.46
CA GLY A 179 -3.57 28.57 -35.35
C GLY A 179 -4.27 28.15 -34.06
N LEU A 180 -5.35 28.85 -33.70
CA LEU A 180 -6.15 28.52 -32.53
C LEU A 180 -6.84 27.15 -32.65
N GLN A 181 -7.39 26.84 -33.82
CA GLN A 181 -7.97 25.53 -34.12
C GLN A 181 -6.92 24.40 -33.97
N SER A 182 -5.69 24.62 -34.46
CA SER A 182 -4.58 23.68 -34.29
C SER A 182 -4.24 23.44 -32.81
N ILE A 183 -4.20 24.51 -31.99
CA ILE A 183 -3.96 24.40 -30.54
C ILE A 183 -5.05 23.58 -29.86
N ILE A 184 -6.32 23.85 -30.18
CA ILE A 184 -7.47 23.13 -29.60
C ILE A 184 -7.40 21.64 -29.97
N LEU A 185 -7.15 21.32 -31.25
CA LEU A 185 -7.01 19.94 -31.70
C LEU A 185 -5.85 19.22 -31.00
N ARG A 186 -4.70 19.87 -30.86
CA ARG A 186 -3.55 19.33 -30.12
C ARG A 186 -3.89 19.05 -28.66
N LYS A 187 -4.56 19.98 -27.98
CA LYS A 187 -5.01 19.78 -26.59
C LYS A 187 -6.04 18.66 -26.47
N GLN A 188 -6.94 18.50 -27.44
CA GLN A 188 -7.92 17.40 -27.45
C GLN A 188 -7.22 16.04 -27.63
N GLN A 189 -6.23 15.95 -28.52
CA GLN A 189 -5.43 14.74 -28.69
C GLN A 189 -4.68 14.37 -27.40
N ASN A 190 -4.08 15.35 -26.73
CA ASN A 190 -3.39 15.13 -25.46
C ASN A 190 -4.34 14.58 -24.38
N ILE A 191 -5.52 15.19 -24.21
CA ILE A 191 -6.51 14.71 -23.23
C ILE A 191 -6.98 13.29 -23.57
N ARG A 192 -7.23 12.97 -24.85
CA ARG A 192 -7.57 11.61 -25.28
C ARG A 192 -6.46 10.61 -24.96
N GLY A 193 -5.21 10.97 -25.23
CA GLY A 193 -4.05 10.15 -24.89
C GLY A 193 -3.97 9.87 -23.39
N MET A 194 -4.17 10.91 -22.57
CA MET A 194 -4.20 10.80 -21.11
C MET A 194 -5.33 9.89 -20.63
N MET A 195 -6.54 10.02 -21.18
CA MET A 195 -7.68 9.15 -20.87
C MET A 195 -7.40 7.68 -21.17
N MET A 196 -6.81 7.38 -22.33
CA MET A 196 -6.44 6.02 -22.71
C MET A 196 -5.36 5.44 -21.80
N HIS A 197 -4.35 6.25 -21.46
CA HIS A 197 -3.29 5.84 -20.54
C HIS A 197 -3.85 5.53 -19.14
N MET A 198 -4.65 6.44 -18.57
CA MET A 198 -5.28 6.24 -17.27
C MET A 198 -6.16 5.00 -17.23
N ARG A 199 -7.00 4.79 -18.26
CA ARG A 199 -7.83 3.59 -18.38
C ARG A 199 -6.97 2.33 -18.35
N GLY A 200 -5.83 2.33 -19.04
CA GLY A 200 -4.87 1.23 -19.02
C GLY A 200 -4.29 0.99 -17.62
N CYS A 201 -3.87 2.04 -16.93
CA CYS A 201 -3.34 1.97 -15.56
C CYS A 201 -4.39 1.45 -14.56
N TYR A 202 -5.61 1.95 -14.65
CA TYR A 202 -6.74 1.55 -13.82
C TYR A 202 -7.10 0.08 -14.02
N LEU A 203 -7.23 -0.37 -15.27
CA LEU A 203 -7.47 -1.79 -15.56
C LEU A 203 -6.35 -2.67 -15.03
N ARG A 204 -5.09 -2.23 -15.14
CA ARG A 204 -3.93 -2.98 -14.64
C ARG A 204 -3.98 -3.15 -13.12
N VAL A 205 -4.28 -2.08 -12.39
CA VAL A 205 -4.45 -2.13 -10.92
C VAL A 205 -5.59 -3.06 -10.54
N LEU A 206 -6.74 -2.96 -11.20
CA LEU A 206 -7.92 -3.78 -10.91
C LEU A 206 -7.72 -5.26 -11.27
N SER A 207 -6.90 -5.55 -12.29
CA SER A 207 -6.54 -6.92 -12.67
C SER A 207 -5.47 -7.56 -11.75
N GLY A 208 -4.91 -6.80 -10.81
CA GLY A 208 -3.89 -7.30 -9.87
C GLY A 208 -2.51 -7.54 -10.50
N ALA A 209 -2.18 -6.89 -11.62
CA ALA A 209 -0.91 -7.12 -12.30
C ALA A 209 0.28 -6.53 -11.51
N GLU A 210 1.34 -7.33 -11.32
CA GLU A 210 2.46 -7.06 -10.38
C GLU A 210 3.41 -5.92 -10.79
N ASN A 211 3.29 -5.35 -12.01
CA ASN A 211 4.23 -4.35 -12.52
C ASN A 211 3.51 -3.11 -13.06
N ILE A 212 3.28 -2.13 -12.17
CA ILE A 212 2.65 -0.85 -12.51
C ILE A 212 3.73 0.22 -12.58
N ASN A 213 4.38 0.35 -13.73
CA ASN A 213 5.20 1.53 -14.03
C ASN A 213 4.28 2.72 -14.35
N PHE A 214 4.08 3.60 -13.36
CA PHE A 214 3.46 4.92 -13.54
C PHE A 214 4.40 5.91 -14.22
N SER A 215 5.70 5.60 -14.30
CA SER A 215 6.69 6.38 -15.03
C SER A 215 6.67 5.98 -16.51
N ASN A 216 5.81 6.65 -17.26
CA ASN A 216 6.09 7.06 -18.64
C ASN A 216 5.29 8.35 -18.89
N ALA A 217 5.53 9.35 -18.03
CA ALA A 217 5.39 10.72 -18.49
C ALA A 217 6.58 10.95 -19.42
N SER A 218 6.29 10.95 -20.72
CA SER A 218 7.14 11.48 -21.78
C SER A 218 7.88 12.72 -21.27
N ALA A 219 9.13 12.52 -20.85
CA ALA A 219 10.12 13.58 -20.83
C ALA A 219 10.45 13.81 -22.29
N ASP A 220 9.80 14.81 -22.88
CA ASP A 220 10.03 15.49 -24.16
C ASP A 220 8.76 16.36 -24.30
N GLU A 221 8.79 17.69 -24.19
CA GLU A 221 9.61 18.63 -24.94
C GLU A 221 9.58 19.98 -24.18
N TYR A 222 10.71 20.32 -23.54
CA TYR A 222 11.08 21.68 -23.18
C TYR A 222 12.32 21.98 -24.02
N ASP A 223 12.10 22.59 -25.19
CA ASP A 223 13.05 23.34 -26.03
C ASP A 223 12.23 23.85 -27.22
N SER A 224 12.29 25.08 -27.73
CA SER A 224 13.07 26.28 -27.43
C SER A 224 12.26 27.51 -27.94
N ASP A 225 12.63 28.70 -27.44
CA ASP A 225 12.43 30.06 -27.98
C ASP A 225 11.07 30.52 -28.57
#